data_AF-A0AAE9FF42-F1
#
_entry.id   AF-A0AAE9FF42-F1
#
_cell.length_a   1.000
_cell.length_b   1.000
_cell.length_c   1.000
_cell.angle_alpha   90.00
_cell.angle_beta   90.00
_cell.angle_gamma   90.00
#
_symmetry.space_group_name_H-M   'P 1'
#
loop_
_entity.id
_entity.type
_entity.pdbx_description
1 polymer ?
#
loop_
_entity_poly.entity_id
_entity_poly.type
_entity_poly.pdbx_seq_one_letter_code
_entity_poly.pdbx_strand_id
1 'polypeptide(L)'
;MNLPTEFHDWVRLPPDIKVLCMNKMDFLSRIRMRATSKIERELVEKVNNNILKLSYYAMGNEEPHEDIEISQDEKYKIIRKNNVHFGEEMMPLMAFLLRTGTIEYFFAASFYIEHFAGPFSEMLRTNKKYRIKSLRVDPSNEEGLMIMKGCDEKIIETVTIHENFKEIPVEEIVALPSILIQ
;
A
#
# COMPACT_ATOMS: atom_id res chain seq x y z
N MET A 1 9.66 -17.31 -37.29
CA MET A 1 10.68 -16.51 -36.58
C MET A 1 10.63 -16.92 -35.12
N ASN A 2 11.68 -17.56 -34.61
CA ASN A 2 11.79 -17.83 -33.18
C ASN A 2 12.21 -16.53 -32.50
N LEU A 3 11.34 -15.97 -31.68
CA LEU A 3 11.69 -14.83 -30.84
C LEU A 3 12.74 -15.29 -29.82
N PRO A 4 13.77 -14.49 -29.53
CA PRO A 4 14.70 -14.79 -28.45
C PRO A 4 13.94 -14.96 -27.13
N THR A 5 14.12 -16.09 -26.45
CA THR A 5 13.44 -16.42 -25.19
C THR A 5 14.30 -16.14 -23.95
N GLU A 6 15.59 -15.86 -24.12
CA GLU A 6 16.54 -15.66 -23.02
C GLU A 6 17.40 -14.42 -23.23
N PHE A 7 17.68 -13.72 -22.12
CA PHE A 7 18.50 -12.52 -22.10
C PHE A 7 19.60 -12.66 -21.05
N HIS A 8 20.86 -12.74 -21.49
CA HIS A 8 21.99 -13.10 -20.61
C HIS A 8 22.81 -11.91 -20.08
N ASP A 9 22.60 -10.70 -20.60
CA ASP A 9 23.47 -9.54 -20.32
C ASP A 9 22.74 -8.43 -19.55
N TRP A 10 21.91 -8.80 -18.56
CA TRP A 10 21.19 -7.86 -17.69
C TRP A 10 22.11 -6.79 -17.11
N VAL A 11 23.29 -7.18 -16.63
CA VAL A 11 24.26 -6.27 -16.00
C VAL A 11 24.72 -5.16 -16.95
N ARG A 12 24.78 -5.41 -18.26
CA ARG A 12 25.27 -4.47 -19.26
C ARG A 12 24.20 -3.51 -19.79
N LEU A 13 22.92 -3.75 -19.48
CA LEU A 13 21.86 -2.86 -19.90
C LEU A 13 21.98 -1.49 -19.21
N PRO A 14 21.82 -0.39 -19.96
CA PRO A 14 21.69 0.94 -19.37
C PRO A 14 20.51 0.99 -18.39
N PRO A 15 20.60 1.80 -17.31
CA PRO A 15 19.54 1.94 -16.30
C PRO A 15 18.15 2.20 -16.89
N ASP A 16 18.03 3.08 -17.88
CA ASP A 16 16.74 3.43 -18.49
C ASP A 16 16.11 2.25 -19.23
N ILE A 17 16.93 1.43 -19.91
CA ILE A 17 16.47 0.22 -20.59
C ILE A 17 16.00 -0.82 -19.57
N LYS A 18 16.71 -0.98 -18.46
CA LYS A 18 16.28 -1.86 -17.36
C LYS A 18 14.93 -1.44 -16.80
N VAL A 19 14.70 -0.15 -16.59
CA VAL A 19 13.41 0.38 -16.13
C VAL A 19 12.31 0.09 -17.15
N LEU A 20 12.57 0.25 -18.46
CA LEU A 20 11.61 -0.12 -19.50
C LEU A 20 11.27 -1.62 -19.46
N CYS A 21 12.26 -2.49 -19.27
CA CYS A 21 12.04 -3.93 -19.11
C CYS A 21 11.22 -4.23 -17.84
N MET A 22 11.56 -3.62 -16.70
CA MET A 22 10.84 -3.83 -15.43
C MET A 22 9.37 -3.38 -15.50
N ASN A 23 9.05 -2.31 -16.24
CA ASN A 23 7.67 -1.90 -16.48
C ASN A 23 6.84 -2.95 -17.25
N LYS A 24 7.49 -3.94 -17.88
CA LYS A 24 6.84 -5.05 -18.58
C LYS A 24 6.84 -6.36 -17.79
N MET A 25 7.55 -6.43 -16.67
CA MET A 25 7.58 -7.60 -15.80
C MET A 25 6.31 -7.69 -14.96
N ASP A 26 5.98 -8.87 -14.47
CA ASP A 26 5.01 -9.03 -13.38
C ASP A 26 5.58 -8.45 -12.07
N PHE A 27 4.69 -8.18 -11.14
CA PHE A 27 4.99 -7.60 -9.84
C PHE A 27 5.97 -8.44 -9.02
N LEU A 28 5.79 -9.76 -8.94
CA LEU A 28 6.72 -10.61 -8.17
C LEU A 28 8.12 -10.60 -8.76
N SER A 29 8.24 -10.60 -10.09
CA SER A 29 9.51 -10.44 -10.79
C SER A 29 10.17 -9.10 -10.42
N ARG A 30 9.42 -7.99 -10.37
CA ARG A 30 9.95 -6.69 -9.89
C ARG A 30 10.40 -6.74 -8.44
N ILE A 31 9.62 -7.36 -7.55
CA ILE A 31 9.98 -7.51 -6.13
C ILE A 31 11.26 -8.34 -5.97
N ARG A 32 11.41 -9.41 -6.75
CA ARG A 32 12.65 -10.22 -6.77
C ARG A 32 13.84 -9.40 -7.23
N MET A 33 13.69 -8.61 -8.30
CA MET A 33 14.74 -7.70 -8.79
C MET A 33 15.19 -6.73 -7.70
N ARG A 34 14.26 -6.16 -6.94
CA ARG A 34 14.53 -5.26 -5.81
C ARG A 34 15.43 -5.89 -4.73
N ALA A 35 15.37 -7.20 -4.57
CA ALA A 35 16.16 -7.95 -3.59
C ALA A 35 17.60 -8.26 -4.05
N THR A 36 17.93 -8.06 -5.33
CA THR A 36 19.21 -8.52 -5.90
C THR A 36 20.41 -7.62 -5.60
N SER A 37 20.27 -6.30 -5.74
CA SER A 37 21.36 -5.34 -5.51
C SER A 37 20.83 -3.95 -5.18
N LYS A 38 21.70 -3.08 -4.66
CA LYS A 38 21.35 -1.67 -4.40
C LYS A 38 20.88 -0.94 -5.67
N ILE A 39 21.55 -1.16 -6.79
CA ILE A 39 21.21 -0.52 -8.07
C ILE A 39 19.82 -0.99 -8.54
N GLU A 40 19.58 -2.30 -8.56
CA GLU A 40 18.29 -2.83 -9.00
C GLU A 40 17.15 -2.40 -8.07
N ARG A 41 17.41 -2.28 -6.76
CA ARG A 41 16.47 -1.71 -5.80
C ARG A 41 16.06 -0.28 -6.17
N GLU A 42 17.04 0.58 -6.45
CA GLU A 42 16.80 1.98 -6.85
C GLU A 42 16.06 2.07 -8.19
N LEU A 43 16.29 1.14 -9.12
CA LEU A 43 15.58 1.10 -10.40
C LEU A 43 14.13 0.65 -10.24
N VAL A 44 13.86 -0.36 -9.42
CA VAL A 44 12.48 -0.81 -9.14
C VAL A 44 11.66 0.31 -8.49
N GLU A 45 12.26 1.14 -7.63
CA GLU A 45 11.57 2.27 -7.00
C GLU A 45 11.19 3.39 -8.00
N LYS A 46 11.77 3.40 -9.22
CA LYS A 46 11.40 4.31 -10.32
C LYS A 46 10.31 3.75 -11.23
N VAL A 47 9.98 2.46 -11.10
CA VAL A 47 8.94 1.81 -11.90
C VAL A 47 7.57 2.25 -11.38
N ASN A 48 6.64 2.52 -12.31
CA ASN A 48 5.29 2.90 -11.91
C ASN A 48 4.56 1.68 -11.33
N ASN A 49 4.26 1.72 -10.03
CA ASN A 49 3.48 0.69 -9.36
C ASN A 49 2.04 1.16 -9.22
N ASN A 50 1.23 0.98 -10.26
CA ASN A 50 -0.21 1.13 -10.13
C ASN A 50 -0.76 -0.11 -9.43
N ILE A 51 -1.51 0.09 -8.36
CA ILE A 51 -2.07 -0.95 -7.52
C ILE A 51 -3.58 -0.73 -7.50
N LEU A 52 -4.34 -1.70 -8.01
CA LEU A 52 -5.79 -1.66 -8.02
C LEU A 52 -6.35 -1.74 -6.59
N LYS A 53 -5.79 -2.64 -5.77
CA LYS A 53 -6.22 -2.81 -4.38
C LYS A 53 -5.07 -3.26 -3.51
N LEU A 54 -4.95 -2.62 -2.36
CA LEU A 54 -4.07 -3.04 -1.28
C LEU A 54 -4.89 -3.12 -0.01
N SER A 55 -5.12 -4.33 0.49
CA SER A 55 -5.89 -4.53 1.70
C SER A 55 -5.22 -5.43 2.71
N TYR A 56 -5.33 -5.05 3.96
CA TYR A 56 -4.82 -5.79 5.11
C TYR A 56 -5.96 -6.25 6.00
N TYR A 57 -5.96 -7.54 6.35
CA TYR A 57 -6.95 -8.16 7.23
C TYR A 57 -6.25 -8.88 8.38
N ALA A 58 -6.52 -8.44 9.61
CA ALA A 58 -6.00 -9.06 10.84
C ALA A 58 -7.07 -9.51 11.84
N MET A 59 -8.35 -9.45 11.46
CA MET A 59 -9.47 -9.67 12.39
C MET A 59 -10.24 -10.95 12.07
N GLY A 60 -10.75 -11.62 13.11
CA GLY A 60 -11.66 -12.75 13.01
C GLY A 60 -10.99 -14.13 13.15
N ASN A 61 -11.69 -15.17 12.69
CA ASN A 61 -11.21 -16.56 12.73
C ASN A 61 -10.32 -16.93 11.53
N GLU A 62 -10.09 -15.99 10.61
CA GLU A 62 -9.22 -16.21 9.45
C GLU A 62 -7.76 -15.89 9.79
N GLU A 63 -6.82 -16.58 9.13
CA GLU A 63 -5.41 -16.24 9.23
C GLU A 63 -5.19 -14.83 8.67
N PRO A 64 -4.45 -13.95 9.39
CA PRO A 64 -4.14 -12.62 8.90
C PRO A 64 -3.47 -12.68 7.52
N HIS A 65 -3.89 -11.81 6.62
CA HIS A 65 -3.40 -11.81 5.24
C HIS A 65 -3.41 -10.40 4.64
N GLU A 66 -2.57 -10.23 3.62
CA GLU A 66 -2.55 -9.07 2.74
C GLU A 66 -3.05 -9.50 1.36
N ASP A 67 -4.06 -8.82 0.85
CA ASP A 67 -4.47 -8.95 -0.54
C ASP A 67 -3.88 -7.78 -1.33
N ILE A 68 -3.14 -8.11 -2.39
CA ILE A 68 -2.55 -7.16 -3.32
C ILE A 68 -3.12 -7.47 -4.70
N GLU A 69 -3.90 -6.55 -5.25
CA GLU A 69 -4.37 -6.59 -6.64
C GLU A 69 -3.63 -5.51 -7.42
N ILE A 70 -2.78 -5.92 -8.36
CA ILE A 70 -2.02 -5.01 -9.22
C ILE A 70 -2.86 -4.63 -10.45
N SER A 71 -3.54 -5.62 -11.01
CA SER A 71 -4.47 -5.46 -12.14
C SER A 71 -5.61 -6.49 -12.04
N GLN A 72 -6.52 -6.49 -13.03
CA GLN A 72 -7.59 -7.47 -13.10
C GLN A 72 -7.06 -8.92 -13.21
N ASP A 73 -5.91 -9.10 -13.86
CA ASP A 73 -5.32 -10.41 -14.15
C ASP A 73 -4.15 -10.77 -13.21
N GLU A 74 -3.74 -9.84 -12.34
CA GLU A 74 -2.59 -10.00 -11.46
C GLU A 74 -2.97 -9.72 -10.01
N LYS A 75 -3.27 -10.80 -9.28
CA LYS A 75 -3.76 -10.78 -7.90
C LYS A 75 -2.95 -11.73 -7.02
N TYR A 76 -2.58 -11.24 -5.85
CA TYR A 76 -1.80 -11.98 -4.87
C TYR A 76 -2.48 -11.92 -3.51
N LYS A 77 -2.55 -13.07 -2.85
CA LYS A 77 -2.90 -13.18 -1.44
C LYS A 77 -1.65 -13.63 -0.69
N ILE A 78 -1.09 -12.73 0.11
CA ILE A 78 0.08 -13.00 0.95
C ILE A 78 -0.43 -13.41 2.32
N ILE A 79 -0.20 -14.67 2.65
CA ILE A 79 -0.69 -15.28 3.89
C ILE A 79 0.41 -15.23 4.94
N ARG A 80 0.07 -14.80 6.16
CA ARG A 80 0.97 -14.83 7.30
C ARG A 80 1.23 -16.28 7.73
N LYS A 81 2.49 -16.72 7.68
CA LYS A 81 2.88 -18.04 8.21
C LYS A 81 3.11 -18.07 9.73
N ASN A 82 3.63 -16.97 10.30
CA ASN A 82 3.82 -16.81 11.75
C ASN A 82 3.98 -15.32 12.12
N ASN A 83 4.14 -15.03 13.41
CA ASN A 83 4.26 -13.65 13.90
C ASN A 83 5.57 -12.96 13.50
N VAL A 84 6.67 -13.69 13.34
CA VAL A 84 8.00 -13.13 12.98
C VAL A 84 8.01 -12.65 11.53
N HIS A 85 7.49 -13.45 10.60
CA HIS A 85 7.37 -13.08 9.19
C HIS A 85 6.48 -11.86 8.95
N PHE A 86 5.56 -11.57 9.87
CA PHE A 86 4.68 -10.41 9.75
C PHE A 86 5.45 -9.08 9.86
N GLY A 87 6.23 -8.92 10.92
CA GLY A 87 6.97 -7.69 11.15
C GLY A 87 8.17 -7.51 10.21
N GLU A 88 8.89 -8.59 9.94
CA GLU A 88 10.16 -8.53 9.20
C GLU A 88 10.00 -8.55 7.68
N GLU A 89 8.88 -9.09 7.15
CA GLU A 89 8.69 -9.26 5.71
C GLU A 89 7.45 -8.52 5.17
N MET A 90 6.29 -8.67 5.83
CA MET A 90 5.04 -8.06 5.36
C MET A 90 5.03 -6.54 5.55
N MET A 91 5.40 -6.04 6.73
CA MET A 91 5.43 -4.58 6.98
C MET A 91 6.39 -3.81 6.06
N PRO A 92 7.62 -4.29 5.78
CA PRO A 92 8.49 -3.65 4.78
C PRO A 92 7.93 -3.66 3.36
N LEU A 93 7.16 -4.69 2.98
CA LEU A 93 6.48 -4.73 1.69
C LEU A 93 5.35 -3.68 1.64
N MET A 94 4.48 -3.64 2.65
CA MET A 94 3.43 -2.63 2.79
C MET A 94 4.00 -1.21 2.73
N ALA A 95 5.08 -0.95 3.48
CA ALA A 95 5.82 0.30 3.48
C ALA A 95 6.33 0.70 2.08
N PHE A 96 6.88 -0.26 1.33
CA PHE A 96 7.35 -0.05 -0.03
C PHE A 96 6.19 0.30 -0.97
N LEU A 97 5.06 -0.40 -0.87
CA LEU A 97 3.89 -0.18 -1.72
C LEU A 97 3.24 1.17 -1.44
N LEU A 98 3.08 1.55 -0.17
CA LEU A 98 2.56 2.86 0.23
C LEU A 98 3.48 3.99 -0.25
N ARG A 99 4.81 3.79 -0.23
CA ARG A 99 5.78 4.81 -0.65
C ARG A 99 5.86 5.00 -2.17
N THR A 100 5.74 3.92 -2.94
CA THR A 100 6.05 3.94 -4.38
C THR A 100 4.83 3.78 -5.28
N GLY A 101 3.71 3.31 -4.72
CA GLY A 101 2.52 2.98 -5.47
C GLY A 101 1.58 4.16 -5.70
N THR A 102 0.87 4.12 -6.82
CA THR A 102 -0.44 4.78 -6.95
C THR A 102 -1.50 3.73 -6.62
N ILE A 103 -2.27 3.94 -5.56
CA ILE A 103 -3.20 2.94 -5.04
C ILE A 103 -4.63 3.41 -5.32
N GLU A 104 -5.40 2.65 -6.11
CA GLU A 104 -6.79 2.96 -6.40
C GLU A 104 -7.66 2.76 -5.15
N TYR A 105 -7.50 1.64 -4.45
CA TYR A 105 -8.22 1.36 -3.20
C TYR A 105 -7.30 0.82 -2.11
N PHE A 106 -7.31 1.44 -0.93
CA PHE A 106 -6.59 0.99 0.26
C PHE A 106 -7.54 0.72 1.43
N PHE A 107 -7.33 -0.41 2.13
CA PHE A 107 -8.04 -0.73 3.36
C PHE A 107 -7.15 -1.45 4.36
N ALA A 108 -7.24 -1.11 5.65
CA ALA A 108 -6.60 -1.88 6.70
C ALA A 108 -7.56 -2.11 7.88
N ALA A 109 -7.99 -3.37 8.06
CA ALA A 109 -8.71 -3.82 9.24
C ALA A 109 -7.70 -4.04 10.37
N SER A 110 -7.49 -3.00 11.17
CA SER A 110 -6.67 -2.89 12.38
C SER A 110 -5.30 -3.60 12.40
N PHE A 111 -4.25 -2.85 12.76
CA PHE A 111 -2.89 -3.39 12.93
C PHE A 111 -2.64 -3.89 14.37
N TYR A 112 -3.58 -4.65 14.96
CA TYR A 112 -3.52 -5.19 16.34
C TYR A 112 -2.42 -6.25 16.55
N ILE A 113 -1.16 -5.90 16.33
CA ILE A 113 -0.02 -6.73 16.70
C ILE A 113 0.95 -5.82 17.47
N GLU A 114 0.76 -5.77 18.79
CA GLU A 114 1.47 -4.91 19.75
C GLU A 114 3.01 -4.98 19.63
N HIS A 115 3.56 -6.07 19.09
CA HIS A 115 5.02 -6.23 18.93
C HIS A 115 5.60 -5.64 17.63
N PHE A 116 4.77 -5.26 16.65
CA PHE A 116 5.24 -4.77 15.34
C PHE A 116 4.60 -3.46 14.89
N ALA A 117 3.64 -2.93 15.64
CA ALA A 117 3.11 -1.59 15.42
C ALA A 117 4.25 -0.55 15.41
N GLY A 118 5.16 -0.58 16.41
CA GLY A 118 6.21 0.42 16.59
C GLY A 118 7.00 0.80 15.31
N PRO A 119 7.69 -0.13 14.63
CA PRO A 119 8.43 0.16 13.40
C PRO A 119 7.55 0.64 12.24
N PHE A 120 6.33 0.13 12.12
CA PHE A 120 5.39 0.54 11.08
C PHE A 120 4.84 1.95 11.35
N SER A 121 4.38 2.23 12.58
CA SER A 121 3.92 3.57 12.97
C SER A 121 5.06 4.59 12.85
N GLU A 122 6.31 4.23 13.16
CA GLU A 122 7.46 5.11 12.96
C GLU A 122 7.72 5.40 11.46
N MET A 123 7.58 4.38 10.61
CA MET A 123 7.61 4.59 9.16
C MET A 123 6.46 5.49 8.70
N LEU A 124 5.25 5.36 9.26
CA LEU A 124 4.11 6.20 8.90
C LEU A 124 4.33 7.66 9.31
N ARG A 125 4.99 7.91 10.45
CA ARG A 125 5.34 9.28 10.91
C ARG A 125 6.33 9.98 9.99
N THR A 126 7.27 9.23 9.42
CA THR A 126 8.36 9.79 8.60
C THR A 126 7.98 9.94 7.13
N ASN A 127 7.04 9.16 6.64
CA ASN A 127 6.62 9.18 5.25
C ASN A 127 5.49 10.21 5.02
N LYS A 128 5.59 11.01 3.97
CA LYS A 128 4.63 12.09 3.69
C LYS A 128 4.27 12.06 2.21
N LYS A 129 2.96 12.04 1.90
CA LYS A 129 2.33 12.01 0.56
C LYS A 129 2.09 10.61 -0.03
N TYR A 130 1.20 9.86 0.60
CA TYR A 130 0.65 8.63 0.00
C TYR A 130 -0.24 8.97 -1.19
N ARG A 131 -0.08 8.24 -2.29
CA ARG A 131 -0.85 8.42 -3.53
C ARG A 131 -2.01 7.42 -3.57
N ILE A 132 -2.96 7.59 -2.65
CA ILE A 132 -4.14 6.73 -2.51
C ILE A 132 -5.35 7.52 -3.00
N LYS A 133 -6.19 6.91 -3.86
CA LYS A 133 -7.42 7.55 -4.36
C LYS A 133 -8.63 7.24 -3.49
N SER A 134 -8.86 5.98 -3.16
CA SER A 134 -9.95 5.56 -2.27
C SER A 134 -9.35 4.94 -1.01
N LEU A 135 -9.63 5.54 0.14
CA LEU A 135 -9.13 5.09 1.44
C LEU A 135 -10.30 4.63 2.31
N ARG A 136 -10.25 3.40 2.84
CA ARG A 136 -11.12 2.97 3.94
C ARG A 136 -10.32 2.86 5.23
N VAL A 137 -10.75 3.58 6.26
CA VAL A 137 -10.11 3.62 7.58
C VAL A 137 -11.10 3.27 8.68
N ASP A 138 -10.64 2.52 9.67
CA ASP A 138 -11.33 2.37 10.95
C ASP A 138 -10.87 3.52 11.86
N PRO A 139 -11.78 4.36 12.42
CA PRO A 139 -11.38 5.50 13.23
C PRO A 139 -10.76 5.10 14.58
N SER A 140 -10.92 3.84 15.02
CA SER A 140 -10.22 3.30 16.20
C SER A 140 -8.77 2.91 15.91
N ASN A 141 -8.33 2.90 14.65
CA ASN A 141 -7.00 2.50 14.21
C ASN A 141 -6.09 3.72 14.01
N GLU A 142 -5.11 3.91 14.91
CA GLU A 142 -4.18 5.04 14.88
C GLU A 142 -3.36 5.09 13.58
N GLU A 143 -2.84 3.95 13.13
CA GLU A 143 -2.10 3.86 11.86
C GLU A 143 -3.00 4.21 10.67
N GLY A 144 -4.28 3.81 10.70
CA GLY A 144 -5.27 4.21 9.70
C GLY A 144 -5.40 5.73 9.61
N LEU A 145 -5.48 6.40 10.75
CA LEU A 145 -5.52 7.86 10.84
C LEU A 145 -4.21 8.51 10.40
N MET A 146 -3.05 7.91 10.69
CA MET A 146 -1.74 8.37 10.20
C MET A 146 -1.66 8.29 8.68
N ILE A 147 -2.13 7.19 8.07
CA ILE A 147 -2.20 7.03 6.61
C ILE A 147 -3.11 8.10 6.01
N MET A 148 -4.30 8.30 6.60
CA MET A 148 -5.24 9.34 6.15
C MET A 148 -4.58 10.72 6.16
N LYS A 149 -3.92 11.10 7.26
CA LYS A 149 -3.18 12.38 7.37
C LYS A 149 -2.02 12.49 6.38
N GLY A 150 -1.44 11.37 5.98
CA GLY A 150 -0.33 11.33 5.03
C GLY A 150 -0.75 11.32 3.55
N CYS A 151 -2.04 11.19 3.23
CA CYS A 151 -2.52 11.14 1.84
C CYS A 151 -2.33 12.49 1.13
N ASP A 152 -1.99 12.43 -0.16
CA ASP A 152 -1.92 13.61 -1.02
C ASP A 152 -3.33 14.12 -1.33
N GLU A 153 -3.65 15.33 -0.87
CA GLU A 153 -4.95 16.00 -1.03
C GLU A 153 -5.38 16.17 -2.50
N LYS A 154 -4.45 16.12 -3.45
CA LYS A 154 -4.73 16.24 -4.89
C LYS A 154 -5.04 14.90 -5.55
N ILE A 155 -4.80 13.80 -4.85
CA ILE A 155 -4.96 12.43 -5.37
C ILE A 155 -6.09 11.70 -4.67
N ILE A 156 -6.27 11.94 -3.36
CA ILE A 156 -7.37 11.33 -2.61
C ILE A 156 -8.72 11.82 -3.15
N GLU A 157 -9.57 10.88 -3.53
CA GLU A 157 -10.89 11.10 -4.10
C GLU A 157 -11.98 10.74 -3.10
N THR A 158 -11.80 9.65 -2.34
CA THR A 158 -12.79 9.17 -1.37
C THR A 158 -12.14 8.68 -0.08
N VAL A 159 -12.78 8.97 1.05
CA VAL A 159 -12.45 8.40 2.37
C VAL A 159 -13.70 7.80 2.99
N THR A 160 -13.69 6.50 3.25
CA THR A 160 -14.74 5.78 3.96
C THR A 160 -14.28 5.48 5.37
N ILE A 161 -15.01 6.01 6.37
CA ILE A 161 -14.76 5.71 7.78
C ILE A 161 -15.63 4.52 8.17
N HIS A 162 -15.02 3.44 8.63
CA HIS A 162 -15.70 2.22 9.01
C HIS A 162 -16.20 2.30 10.45
N GLU A 163 -17.48 2.64 10.64
CA GLU A 163 -18.23 2.27 11.84
C GLU A 163 -19.66 1.90 11.48
N ASN A 164 -20.23 0.99 12.26
CA ASN A 164 -21.64 0.63 12.25
C ASN A 164 -22.54 1.81 12.69
N PHE A 165 -22.61 2.94 11.96
CA PHE A 165 -23.56 4.01 12.26
C PHE A 165 -24.09 4.78 11.05
N LYS A 166 -25.19 5.47 11.32
CA LYS A 166 -26.09 6.18 10.41
C LYS A 166 -25.39 7.28 9.61
N GLU A 167 -25.69 7.35 8.31
CA GLU A 167 -25.38 8.51 7.48
C GLU A 167 -26.14 9.74 8.02
N ILE A 168 -25.40 10.82 8.30
CA ILE A 168 -25.96 12.12 8.68
C ILE A 168 -25.49 13.13 7.63
N PRO A 169 -26.39 13.80 6.89
CA PRO A 169 -26.04 14.85 5.95
C PRO A 169 -25.25 15.98 6.62
N VAL A 170 -24.26 16.54 5.92
CA VAL A 170 -23.42 17.63 6.44
C VAL A 170 -24.25 18.84 6.86
N GLU A 171 -25.38 19.06 6.21
CA GLU A 171 -26.33 20.13 6.49
C GLU A 171 -26.94 20.01 7.90
N GLU A 172 -27.14 18.78 8.40
CA GLU A 172 -27.66 18.53 9.74
C GLU A 172 -26.61 18.81 10.82
N ILE A 173 -25.33 18.62 10.52
CA ILE A 173 -24.21 18.95 11.42
C ILE A 173 -24.03 20.47 11.49
N VAL A 174 -24.05 21.15 10.35
CA VAL A 174 -23.87 22.62 10.27
C VAL A 174 -25.05 23.38 10.91
N ALA A 175 -26.24 22.77 10.97
CA ALA A 175 -27.42 23.33 11.64
C ALA A 175 -27.39 23.20 13.17
N LEU A 176 -26.41 22.51 13.75
CA LEU A 176 -26.29 22.39 15.21
C LEU A 176 -25.94 23.76 15.83
N PRO A 177 -26.72 24.25 16.82
CA PRO A 177 -26.59 25.62 17.35
C PRO A 177 -25.23 25.95 17.98
N SER A 178 -24.39 24.94 18.25
CA SER A 178 -23.08 25.05 18.90
C SER A 178 -21.90 25.14 17.94
N ILE A 179 -22.12 25.06 16.61
CA ILE A 179 -21.06 25.26 15.59
C ILE A 179 -21.04 26.70 15.06
N LEU A 180 -22.09 27.47 15.33
CA LEU A 180 -22.11 28.91 15.13
C LEU A 180 -21.98 29.58 16.51
N ILE A 181 -20.93 30.38 16.71
CA ILE A 181 -20.62 31.26 17.86
C ILE A 181 -19.48 30.72 18.78
N GLN A 182 -18.20 30.89 18.40
CA GLN A 182 -17.31 32.05 18.64
C GLN A 182 -15.94 31.82 17.99
#